data_AF-A0A925XJ35-F1
#
_entry.id   AF-A0A925XJ35-F1
#
_cell.length_a   1.000
_cell.length_b   1.000
_cell.length_c   1.000
_cell.angle_alpha   90.00
_cell.angle_beta   90.00
_cell.angle_gamma   90.00
#
_symmetry.space_group_name_H-M   'P 1'
#
loop_
_entity.id
_entity.type
_entity.pdbx_description
1 polymer ?
#
loop_
_entity_poly.entity_id
_entity_poly.type
_entity_poly.pdbx_seq_one_letter_code
_entity_poly.pdbx_strand_id
1 'polypeptide(L)'
;MPRIRQLLLMTFACLAMLAAARQARAVPGCPFCGPTDPPFSQRLAQCDAAAQVKWVSLVSDEEKQTETTTFEVVEVVKYGERVLKQGQKVTLPFGRDGQPGDLFLLIGKDDGEALNWELPVQLKGEYLYPYIRQVPSPETPDRLAFFLKFLEFSDAEIAGDAFAEMSRAQYKDVAALAPKLPREKLHKWLSSKDPAMQVRLGLYGMLLGLSGDDSDAAFLESLILTLPDPERPRFGIDGMMAGYILLQRERGLDKLLAAKFDDPLAEDDLLPLRNALVFVWDYARDRVPTETLQAAMRRYLDRPRLAASVLPDLARWKDWSVLERLIQSYGEAPFNA
;
A
#
# COMPACT_ATOMS: atom_id res chain seq x y z
N MET A 1 -30.08 34.80 33.15
CA MET A 1 -28.73 34.55 32.60
C MET A 1 -28.29 33.07 32.47
N PRO A 2 -29.17 32.04 32.30
CA PRO A 2 -28.72 30.66 32.06
C PRO A 2 -28.44 30.32 30.58
N ARG A 3 -29.08 31.03 29.63
CA ARG A 3 -28.99 30.75 28.19
C ARG A 3 -27.63 31.12 27.56
N ILE A 4 -26.92 32.12 28.09
CA ILE A 4 -25.61 32.55 27.60
C ILE A 4 -24.50 31.56 28.01
N ARG A 5 -24.61 30.95 29.20
CA ARG A 5 -23.68 29.89 29.64
C ARG A 5 -23.86 28.62 28.81
N GLN A 6 -25.08 28.26 28.44
CA GLN A 6 -25.34 27.12 27.56
C GLN A 6 -24.79 27.33 26.13
N LEU A 7 -24.88 28.55 25.60
CA LEU A 7 -24.32 28.87 24.29
C LEU A 7 -22.78 28.81 24.26
N LEU A 8 -22.12 29.29 25.33
CA LEU A 8 -20.66 29.24 25.49
C LEU A 8 -20.13 27.81 25.72
N LEU A 9 -20.88 26.97 26.44
CA LEU A 9 -20.55 25.55 26.62
C LEU A 9 -20.71 24.74 25.32
N MET A 10 -21.74 25.03 24.51
CA MET A 10 -21.90 24.40 23.20
C MET A 10 -20.82 24.82 22.19
N THR A 11 -20.38 26.08 22.19
CA THR A 11 -19.28 26.52 21.31
C THR A 11 -17.93 25.93 21.70
N PHE A 12 -17.66 25.74 22.99
CA PHE A 12 -16.46 25.05 23.46
C PHE A 12 -16.49 23.54 23.14
N ALA A 13 -17.66 22.90 23.21
CA ALA A 13 -17.84 21.49 22.83
C ALA A 13 -17.67 21.27 21.31
N CYS A 14 -18.16 22.20 20.47
CA CYS A 14 -17.93 22.16 19.03
C CYS A 14 -16.47 22.42 18.66
N LEU A 15 -15.77 23.34 19.33
CA LEU A 15 -14.33 23.56 19.10
C LEU A 15 -13.49 22.35 19.56
N ALA A 16 -13.88 21.68 20.64
CA ALA A 16 -13.21 20.48 21.11
C ALA A 16 -13.43 19.27 20.17
N MET A 17 -14.60 19.14 19.54
CA MET A 17 -14.84 18.13 18.50
C MET A 17 -14.08 18.43 17.20
N LEU A 18 -13.93 19.71 16.82
CA LEU A 18 -13.08 20.11 15.68
C LEU A 18 -11.58 19.90 15.96
N ALA A 19 -11.14 19.98 17.21
CA ALA A 19 -9.76 19.68 17.61
C ALA A 19 -9.47 18.17 17.77
N ALA A 20 -10.49 17.35 18.03
CA ALA A 20 -10.40 15.90 18.09
C ALA A 20 -10.42 15.23 16.69
N ALA A 21 -10.82 15.96 15.65
CA ALA A 21 -10.53 15.62 14.26
C ALA A 21 -9.06 15.94 13.91
N ARG A 22 -8.11 15.45 14.73
CA ARG A 22 -6.83 15.04 14.16
C ARG A 22 -7.18 13.93 13.18
N GLN A 23 -7.34 14.30 11.91
CA GLN A 23 -7.33 13.35 10.81
C GLN A 23 -6.23 12.36 11.15
N ALA A 24 -6.60 11.08 11.32
CA ALA A 24 -5.61 10.02 11.30
C ALA A 24 -4.79 10.30 10.06
N ARG A 25 -3.54 10.74 10.23
CA ARG A 25 -2.62 10.84 9.10
C ARG A 25 -2.62 9.41 8.57
N ALA A 26 -3.24 9.20 7.42
CA ALA A 26 -3.01 7.99 6.65
C ALA A 26 -1.49 7.88 6.58
N VAL A 27 -0.95 6.84 7.21
CA VAL A 27 0.48 6.56 7.14
C VAL A 27 0.78 6.50 5.64
N PRO A 28 1.63 7.37 5.10
CA PRO A 28 1.72 7.55 3.67
C PRO A 28 2.44 6.33 3.09
N GLY A 29 1.66 5.34 2.67
CA GLY A 29 2.10 4.26 1.81
C GLY A 29 2.01 4.66 0.33
N CYS A 30 2.51 3.77 -0.53
CA CYS A 30 2.34 3.79 -1.97
C CYS A 30 0.86 3.97 -2.35
N PRO A 31 0.49 5.06 -3.05
CA PRO A 31 -0.90 5.33 -3.40
C PRO A 31 -1.45 4.44 -4.51
N PHE A 32 -0.59 3.65 -5.17
CA PHE A 32 -0.94 2.73 -6.24
C PHE A 32 -1.05 1.28 -5.77
N CYS A 33 -0.76 1.02 -4.50
CA CYS A 33 -0.63 -0.31 -3.96
C CYS A 33 -1.92 -0.71 -3.22
N GLY A 34 -2.37 -1.95 -3.43
CA GLY A 34 -3.46 -2.53 -2.66
C GLY A 34 -3.11 -2.76 -1.19
N PRO A 35 -4.09 -3.10 -0.34
CA PRO A 35 -3.83 -3.44 1.05
C PRO A 35 -2.88 -4.65 1.13
N THR A 36 -1.92 -4.57 2.05
CA THR A 36 -0.99 -5.65 2.35
C THR A 36 -1.05 -5.99 3.83
N ASP A 37 -0.72 -7.23 4.17
CA ASP A 37 -0.46 -7.61 5.55
C ASP A 37 0.71 -6.78 6.13
N PRO A 38 0.76 -6.58 7.45
CA PRO A 38 1.92 -5.99 8.10
C PRO A 38 3.18 -6.82 7.80
N PRO A 39 4.27 -6.19 7.34
CA PRO A 39 5.49 -6.92 7.05
C PRO A 39 6.19 -7.40 8.33
N PHE A 40 7.11 -8.35 8.20
CA PHE A 40 7.86 -8.93 9.31
C PHE A 40 8.64 -7.88 10.10
N SER A 41 9.15 -6.80 9.49
CA SER A 41 9.84 -5.77 10.27
C SER A 41 8.90 -5.11 11.27
N GLN A 42 7.66 -4.83 10.85
CA GLN A 42 6.63 -4.26 11.70
C GLN A 42 6.18 -5.28 12.75
N ARG A 43 5.86 -6.51 12.33
CA ARG A 43 5.38 -7.58 13.23
C ARG A 43 6.41 -7.89 14.32
N LEU A 44 7.68 -8.06 13.95
CA LEU A 44 8.77 -8.35 14.89
C LEU A 44 9.13 -7.15 15.77
N ALA A 45 8.99 -5.92 15.26
CA ALA A 45 9.21 -4.73 16.09
C ALA A 45 8.12 -4.59 17.15
N GLN A 46 6.86 -4.89 16.80
CA GLN A 46 5.68 -4.69 17.64
C GLN A 46 5.33 -5.88 18.55
N CYS A 47 5.96 -7.04 18.37
CA CYS A 47 5.73 -8.21 19.20
C CYS A 47 6.51 -8.19 20.52
N ASP A 48 6.00 -8.90 21.51
CA ASP A 48 6.66 -9.12 22.79
C ASP A 48 7.38 -10.47 22.81
N ALA A 49 6.89 -11.46 22.04
CA ALA A 49 7.54 -12.75 21.92
C ALA A 49 7.56 -13.22 20.46
N ALA A 50 8.69 -13.78 20.03
CA ALA A 50 8.77 -14.50 18.76
C ALA A 50 9.65 -15.75 18.91
N ALA A 51 9.23 -16.87 18.33
CA ALA A 51 9.97 -18.12 18.41
C ALA A 51 9.79 -18.97 17.15
N GLN A 52 10.86 -19.65 16.76
CA GLN A 52 10.76 -20.79 15.86
C GLN A 52 10.29 -21.99 16.67
N VAL A 53 9.27 -22.66 16.17
CA VAL A 53 8.67 -23.84 16.81
C VAL A 53 8.55 -24.97 15.81
N LYS A 54 8.52 -26.20 16.29
CA LYS A 54 8.16 -27.38 15.48
C LYS A 54 6.76 -27.83 15.84
N TRP A 55 6.00 -28.24 14.83
CA TRP A 55 4.67 -28.81 15.00
C TRP A 55 4.76 -30.18 15.68
N VAL A 56 3.87 -30.43 16.64
CA VAL A 56 3.84 -31.68 17.43
C VAL A 56 2.56 -32.48 17.18
N SER A 57 1.40 -31.84 17.33
CA SER A 57 0.10 -32.51 17.19
C SER A 57 -1.05 -31.52 17.00
N LEU A 58 -2.08 -31.96 16.26
CA LEU A 58 -3.40 -31.34 16.19
C LEU A 58 -4.41 -32.26 16.90
N VAL A 59 -5.26 -31.69 17.75
CA VAL A 59 -6.36 -32.38 18.43
C VAL A 59 -7.65 -31.66 18.11
N SER A 60 -8.61 -32.37 17.53
CA SER A 60 -9.95 -31.88 17.22
C SER A 60 -10.96 -32.51 18.18
N ASP A 61 -11.80 -31.67 18.79
CA ASP A 61 -12.93 -32.05 19.64
C ASP A 61 -14.22 -31.78 18.84
N GLU A 62 -14.77 -32.84 18.23
CA GLU A 62 -15.96 -32.75 17.36
C GLU A 62 -17.21 -32.28 18.11
N GLU A 63 -17.34 -32.64 19.40
CA GLU A 63 -18.50 -32.26 20.22
C GLU A 63 -18.49 -30.76 20.50
N LYS A 64 -17.32 -30.17 20.73
CA LYS A 64 -17.17 -28.73 20.99
C LYS A 64 -16.91 -27.90 19.74
N GLN A 65 -16.69 -28.55 18.59
CA GLN A 65 -16.25 -27.92 17.35
C GLN A 65 -15.01 -27.05 17.56
N THR A 66 -14.07 -27.53 18.38
CA THR A 66 -12.82 -26.82 18.68
C THR A 66 -11.63 -27.63 18.25
N GLU A 67 -10.60 -26.95 17.76
CA GLU A 67 -9.33 -27.56 17.41
C GLU A 67 -8.20 -26.90 18.19
N THR A 68 -7.21 -27.69 18.58
CA THR A 68 -6.04 -27.20 19.28
C THR A 68 -4.77 -27.75 18.66
N THR A 69 -3.78 -26.88 18.46
CA THR A 69 -2.48 -27.27 17.90
C THR A 69 -1.39 -27.08 18.93
N THR A 70 -0.57 -28.11 19.11
CA THR A 70 0.59 -28.06 20.01
C THR A 70 1.88 -27.93 19.20
N PHE A 71 2.69 -26.97 19.59
CA PHE A 71 4.03 -26.72 19.07
C PHE A 71 5.07 -26.89 20.18
N GLU A 72 6.32 -27.15 19.81
CA GLU A 72 7.46 -27.17 20.72
C GLU A 72 8.49 -26.13 20.28
N VAL A 73 8.94 -25.28 21.21
CA VAL A 73 9.90 -24.21 20.95
C VAL A 73 11.26 -24.78 20.58
N VAL A 74 11.74 -24.46 19.39
CA VAL A 74 13.06 -24.86 18.87
C VAL A 74 14.09 -23.77 19.19
N GLU A 75 13.76 -22.52 18.90
CA GLU A 75 14.63 -21.36 19.13
C GLU A 75 13.79 -20.12 19.46
N VAL A 76 14.27 -19.30 20.39
CA VAL A 76 13.64 -18.01 20.70
C VAL A 76 14.24 -16.94 19.80
N VAL A 77 13.40 -16.28 18.99
CA VAL A 77 13.79 -15.24 18.03
C VAL A 77 13.85 -13.87 18.69
N LYS A 78 12.90 -13.58 19.59
CA LYS A 78 12.83 -12.33 20.37
C LYS A 78 12.33 -12.62 21.79
N TYR A 79 12.98 -11.99 22.77
CA TYR A 79 12.60 -12.04 24.17
C TYR A 79 11.67 -10.87 24.53
N GLY A 80 10.63 -11.17 25.31
CA GLY A 80 9.81 -10.20 26.02
C GLY A 80 9.89 -10.41 27.53
N GLU A 81 9.01 -9.76 28.28
CA GLU A 81 8.93 -9.94 29.74
C GLU A 81 8.57 -11.38 30.12
N ARG A 82 7.68 -12.02 29.33
CA ARG A 82 7.40 -13.46 29.42
C ARG A 82 8.43 -14.26 28.64
N VAL A 83 9.32 -14.93 29.38
CA VAL A 83 10.41 -15.73 28.81
C VAL A 83 9.90 -17.07 28.28
N LEU A 84 10.01 -17.27 26.97
CA LEU A 84 9.88 -18.59 26.35
C LEU A 84 11.15 -19.41 26.57
N LYS A 85 11.00 -20.72 26.82
CA LYS A 85 12.14 -21.64 26.97
C LYS A 85 12.21 -22.59 25.78
N GLN A 86 13.43 -22.90 25.35
CA GLN A 86 13.65 -23.98 24.39
C GLN A 86 13.09 -25.31 24.93
N GLY A 87 12.42 -26.07 24.08
CA GLY A 87 11.72 -27.31 24.44
C GLY A 87 10.36 -27.10 25.12
N GLN A 88 9.96 -25.85 25.42
CA GLN A 88 8.63 -25.58 25.96
C GLN A 88 7.55 -25.92 24.93
N LYS A 89 6.48 -26.58 25.38
CA LYS A 89 5.29 -26.79 24.56
C LYS A 89 4.34 -25.60 24.67
N VAL A 90 3.83 -25.17 23.52
CA VAL A 90 2.84 -24.09 23.39
C VAL A 90 1.63 -24.68 22.68
N THR A 91 0.47 -24.66 23.33
CA THR A 91 -0.79 -25.15 22.76
C THR A 91 -1.68 -23.95 22.44
N LEU A 92 -2.12 -23.87 21.19
CA LEU A 92 -2.91 -22.77 20.66
C LEU A 92 -4.34 -23.23 20.36
N PRO A 93 -5.37 -22.40 20.65
CA PRO A 93 -6.78 -22.78 20.53
C PRO A 93 -7.32 -22.64 19.09
N PHE A 94 -6.57 -23.15 18.11
CA PHE A 94 -7.00 -23.26 16.72
C PHE A 94 -6.33 -24.46 16.04
N GLY A 95 -6.96 -24.93 14.97
CA GLY A 95 -6.43 -25.97 14.11
C GLY A 95 -5.40 -25.43 13.13
N ARG A 96 -4.25 -26.09 13.07
CA ARG A 96 -3.22 -25.81 12.08
C ARG A 96 -2.64 -27.12 11.60
N ASP A 97 -2.88 -27.41 10.33
CA ASP A 97 -2.32 -28.58 9.67
C ASP A 97 -0.79 -28.52 9.61
N GLY A 98 -0.16 -29.68 9.78
CA GLY A 98 1.28 -29.85 9.74
C GLY A 98 1.67 -31.31 10.01
N GLN A 99 2.93 -31.61 9.76
CA GLN A 99 3.54 -32.90 10.12
C GLN A 99 4.48 -32.73 11.32
N PRO A 100 4.66 -33.77 12.15
CA PRO A 100 5.65 -33.74 13.23
C PRO A 100 7.03 -33.30 12.72
N GLY A 101 7.54 -32.19 13.26
CA GLY A 101 8.82 -31.60 12.86
C GLY A 101 8.72 -30.43 11.88
N ASP A 102 7.56 -30.18 11.26
CA ASP A 102 7.37 -28.99 10.42
C ASP A 102 7.64 -27.72 11.23
N LEU A 103 8.41 -26.80 10.65
CA LEU A 103 8.82 -25.58 11.33
C LEU A 103 7.83 -24.44 11.09
N PHE A 104 7.55 -23.69 12.14
CA PHE A 104 6.68 -22.52 12.13
C PHE A 104 7.33 -21.36 12.89
N LEU A 105 6.93 -20.14 12.56
CA LEU A 105 7.20 -18.95 13.35
C LEU A 105 5.94 -18.59 14.14
N LEU A 106 6.09 -18.49 15.47
CA LEU A 106 5.12 -17.85 16.35
C LEU A 106 5.54 -16.42 16.62
N ILE A 107 4.59 -15.50 16.50
CA ILE A 107 4.72 -14.09 16.88
C ILE A 107 3.56 -13.80 17.81
N GLY A 108 3.85 -13.25 18.99
CA GLY A 108 2.85 -12.99 20.02
C GLY A 108 3.07 -11.66 20.70
N LYS A 109 1.96 -11.10 21.17
CA LYS A 109 1.91 -9.86 21.95
C LYS A 109 1.38 -10.16 23.34
N ASP A 110 1.98 -9.58 24.37
CA ASP A 110 1.52 -9.69 25.75
C ASP A 110 0.42 -8.63 25.98
N ASP A 111 -0.75 -9.09 26.41
CA ASP A 111 -1.86 -8.21 26.80
C ASP A 111 -1.93 -7.98 28.32
N GLY A 112 -0.95 -8.52 29.07
CA GLY A 112 -0.88 -8.47 30.53
C GLY A 112 -1.39 -9.76 31.19
N GLU A 113 -2.28 -10.52 30.55
CA GLU A 113 -2.82 -11.77 31.07
C GLU A 113 -2.23 -12.99 30.35
N ALA A 114 -2.12 -12.94 29.02
CA ALA A 114 -1.60 -14.00 28.18
C ALA A 114 -0.77 -13.46 27.00
N LEU A 115 0.03 -14.35 26.39
CA LEU A 115 0.56 -14.10 25.07
C LEU A 115 -0.54 -14.39 24.06
N ASN A 116 -1.02 -13.35 23.38
CA ASN A 116 -1.91 -13.47 22.25
C ASN A 116 -1.10 -13.72 20.97
N TRP A 117 -1.26 -14.89 20.39
CA TRP A 117 -0.48 -15.36 19.25
C TRP A 117 -1.16 -15.02 17.92
N GLU A 118 -0.38 -14.49 16.98
CA GLU A 118 -0.80 -14.41 15.59
C GLU A 118 -0.89 -15.81 14.97
N LEU A 119 -1.53 -15.90 13.79
CA LEU A 119 -1.54 -17.15 13.02
C LEU A 119 -0.10 -17.59 12.70
N PRO A 120 0.28 -18.85 13.01
CA PRO A 120 1.62 -19.36 12.79
C PRO A 120 1.99 -19.31 11.31
N VAL A 121 3.15 -18.73 11.02
CA VAL A 121 3.69 -18.71 9.66
C VAL A 121 4.48 -20.00 9.46
N GLN A 122 4.11 -20.81 8.48
CA GLN A 122 4.86 -22.03 8.18
C GLN A 122 6.19 -21.64 7.52
N LEU A 123 7.31 -22.11 8.07
CA LEU A 123 8.65 -21.84 7.57
C LEU A 123 8.96 -22.84 6.45
N LYS A 124 8.44 -22.57 5.26
CA LYS A 124 8.69 -23.39 4.07
C LYS A 124 10.06 -23.06 3.46
N GLY A 125 10.68 -24.10 2.89
CA GLY A 125 11.96 -23.97 2.21
C GLY A 125 13.12 -23.59 3.13
N GLU A 126 14.25 -23.23 2.53
CA GLU A 126 15.50 -22.91 3.24
C GLU A 126 15.74 -21.41 3.45
N TYR A 127 14.98 -20.54 2.76
CA TYR A 127 15.28 -19.10 2.68
C TYR A 127 14.45 -18.25 3.65
N LEU A 128 13.21 -18.63 3.95
CA LEU A 128 12.28 -17.79 4.71
C LEU A 128 12.77 -17.49 6.12
N TYR A 129 13.24 -18.50 6.85
CA TYR A 129 13.73 -18.29 8.22
C TYR A 129 15.01 -17.43 8.28
N PRO A 130 16.07 -17.70 7.49
CA PRO A 130 17.21 -16.79 7.39
C PRO A 130 16.85 -15.37 6.97
N TYR A 131 15.87 -15.20 6.08
CA TYR A 131 15.35 -13.89 5.70
C TYR A 131 14.76 -13.15 6.90
N ILE A 132 13.81 -13.78 7.61
CA ILE A 132 13.15 -13.22 8.81
C ILE A 132 14.17 -12.78 9.86
N ARG A 133 15.23 -13.56 10.07
CA ARG A 133 16.32 -13.22 11.02
C ARG A 133 17.14 -12.01 10.62
N GLN A 134 17.18 -11.67 9.35
CA GLN A 134 17.94 -10.54 8.79
C GLN A 134 17.06 -9.32 8.50
N VAL A 135 15.74 -9.42 8.66
CA VAL A 135 14.83 -8.30 8.44
C VAL A 135 15.24 -7.12 9.33
N PRO A 136 15.57 -5.97 8.73
CA PRO A 136 15.95 -4.79 9.49
C PRO A 136 14.75 -4.23 10.28
N SER A 137 15.01 -3.61 11.44
CA SER A 137 13.98 -2.88 12.19
C SER A 137 13.38 -1.74 11.35
N PRO A 138 12.10 -1.37 11.52
CA PRO A 138 11.47 -0.24 10.82
C PRO A 138 12.23 1.09 10.94
N GLU A 139 12.93 1.29 12.06
CA GLU A 139 13.72 2.50 12.33
C GLU A 139 15.11 2.49 11.67
N THR A 140 15.50 1.37 11.05
CA THR A 140 16.82 1.24 10.44
C THR A 140 16.91 2.16 9.21
N PRO A 141 17.92 3.05 9.15
CA PRO A 141 18.15 3.86 7.95
C PRO A 141 18.40 2.98 6.72
N ASP A 142 17.96 3.42 5.55
CA ASP A 142 18.14 2.71 4.27
C ASP A 142 17.63 1.26 4.22
N ARG A 143 16.77 0.84 5.17
CA ARG A 143 16.23 -0.53 5.23
C ARG A 143 15.56 -0.97 3.92
N LEU A 144 15.00 -0.04 3.14
CA LEU A 144 14.34 -0.37 1.87
C LEU A 144 15.30 -0.94 0.83
N ALA A 145 16.60 -0.63 0.93
CA ALA A 145 17.62 -1.25 0.07
C ALA A 145 17.82 -2.75 0.37
N PHE A 146 17.47 -3.22 1.57
CA PHE A 146 17.39 -4.64 1.88
C PHE A 146 16.22 -5.27 1.13
N PHE A 147 15.00 -4.73 1.30
CA PHE A 147 13.78 -5.27 0.69
C PHE A 147 13.77 -5.21 -0.84
N LEU A 148 14.41 -4.21 -1.45
CA LEU A 148 14.56 -4.11 -2.90
C LEU A 148 15.18 -5.37 -3.53
N LYS A 149 16.06 -6.08 -2.80
CA LYS A 149 16.69 -7.32 -3.27
C LYS A 149 15.71 -8.48 -3.36
N PHE A 150 14.59 -8.40 -2.65
CA PHE A 150 13.66 -9.50 -2.40
C PHE A 150 12.29 -9.30 -3.05
N LEU A 151 12.02 -8.16 -3.70
CA LEU A 151 10.72 -7.85 -4.32
C LEU A 151 10.16 -8.98 -5.18
N GLU A 152 10.99 -9.66 -5.97
CA GLU A 152 10.57 -10.79 -6.81
C GLU A 152 11.41 -12.04 -6.51
N PHE A 153 11.62 -12.30 -5.23
CA PHE A 153 12.27 -13.52 -4.76
C PHE A 153 11.37 -14.74 -5.04
N SER A 154 11.97 -15.92 -5.23
CA SER A 154 11.23 -17.14 -5.63
C SER A 154 10.32 -17.68 -4.53
N ASP A 155 10.64 -17.42 -3.27
CA ASP A 155 9.76 -17.69 -2.15
C ASP A 155 8.70 -16.58 -2.06
N ALA A 156 7.43 -16.95 -2.22
CA ALA A 156 6.31 -16.01 -2.29
C ALA A 156 6.14 -15.20 -1.00
N GLU A 157 6.52 -15.74 0.15
CA GLU A 157 6.33 -15.10 1.45
C GLU A 157 7.41 -14.03 1.65
N ILE A 158 8.64 -14.32 1.21
CA ILE A 158 9.71 -13.31 1.14
C ILE A 158 9.34 -12.20 0.15
N ALA A 159 8.86 -12.55 -1.05
CA ALA A 159 8.50 -11.56 -2.07
C ALA A 159 7.31 -10.70 -1.63
N GLY A 160 6.30 -11.30 -0.99
CA GLY A 160 5.14 -10.63 -0.43
C GLY A 160 5.53 -9.67 0.69
N ASP A 161 6.40 -10.09 1.60
CA ASP A 161 6.92 -9.25 2.69
C ASP A 161 7.70 -8.04 2.16
N ALA A 162 8.63 -8.26 1.23
CA ALA A 162 9.41 -7.20 0.61
C ALA A 162 8.52 -6.18 -0.13
N PHE A 163 7.48 -6.67 -0.80
CA PHE A 163 6.48 -5.80 -1.42
C PHE A 163 5.69 -5.00 -0.38
N ALA A 164 5.25 -5.63 0.72
CA ALA A 164 4.52 -4.97 1.80
C ALA A 164 5.36 -3.86 2.48
N GLU A 165 6.67 -4.04 2.59
CA GLU A 165 7.59 -3.00 3.09
C GLU A 165 7.64 -1.80 2.16
N MET A 166 7.81 -2.05 0.86
CA MET A 166 7.88 -1.01 -0.16
C MET A 166 6.54 -0.28 -0.32
N SER A 167 5.42 -1.00 -0.25
CA SER A 167 4.08 -0.43 -0.40
C SER A 167 3.67 0.45 0.80
N ARG A 168 4.25 0.25 1.97
CA ARG A 168 3.95 1.03 3.19
C ARG A 168 4.97 2.13 3.47
N ALA A 169 6.06 2.16 2.72
CA ALA A 169 7.11 3.16 2.86
C ALA A 169 6.66 4.56 2.40
N GLN A 170 7.21 5.59 3.05
CA GLN A 170 6.98 6.96 2.63
C GLN A 170 7.60 7.19 1.25
N TYR A 171 6.91 7.93 0.38
CA TYR A 171 7.39 8.24 -0.97
C TYR A 171 8.83 8.77 -0.99
N LYS A 172 9.18 9.68 -0.07
CA LYS A 172 10.53 10.26 0.00
C LYS A 172 11.63 9.19 0.20
N ASP A 173 11.33 8.14 0.98
CA ASP A 173 12.27 7.08 1.31
C ASP A 173 12.41 6.13 0.11
N VAL A 174 11.31 5.87 -0.59
CA VAL A 174 11.32 5.10 -1.86
C VAL A 174 12.05 5.87 -2.97
N ALA A 175 11.80 7.16 -3.10
CA ALA A 175 12.46 8.03 -4.07
C ALA A 175 13.98 8.11 -3.85
N ALA A 176 14.45 8.06 -2.60
CA ALA A 176 15.87 8.01 -2.27
C ALA A 176 16.56 6.72 -2.78
N LEU A 177 15.80 5.66 -3.10
CA LEU A 177 16.34 4.45 -3.70
C LEU A 177 16.62 4.58 -5.20
N ALA A 178 16.19 5.65 -5.87
CA ALA A 178 16.32 5.81 -7.31
C ALA A 178 17.69 5.40 -7.89
N PRO A 179 18.84 5.77 -7.30
CA PRO A 179 20.16 5.38 -7.81
C PRO A 179 20.45 3.87 -7.73
N LYS A 180 19.69 3.12 -6.93
CA LYS A 180 19.86 1.68 -6.67
C LYS A 180 18.80 0.84 -7.40
N LEU A 181 17.84 1.46 -8.08
CA LEU A 181 16.72 0.74 -8.70
C LEU A 181 17.17 -0.08 -9.91
N PRO A 182 16.79 -1.37 -10.00
CA PRO A 182 17.24 -2.25 -11.08
C PRO A 182 16.39 -2.04 -12.34
N ARG A 183 16.71 -1.01 -13.14
CA ARG A 183 15.97 -0.64 -14.37
C ARG A 183 15.67 -1.83 -15.28
N GLU A 184 16.67 -2.66 -15.59
CA GLU A 184 16.49 -3.86 -16.44
C GLU A 184 15.49 -4.87 -15.84
N LYS A 185 15.50 -5.05 -14.51
CA LYS A 185 14.53 -5.94 -13.84
C LYS A 185 13.13 -5.32 -13.86
N LEU A 186 13.01 -4.01 -13.66
CA LEU A 186 11.73 -3.30 -13.71
C LEU A 186 11.07 -3.46 -15.08
N HIS A 187 11.82 -3.38 -16.18
CA HIS A 187 11.31 -3.68 -17.54
C HIS A 187 10.74 -5.10 -17.64
N LYS A 188 11.50 -6.09 -17.14
CA LYS A 188 11.07 -7.49 -17.14
C LYS A 188 9.81 -7.69 -16.30
N TRP A 189 9.75 -7.08 -15.12
CA TRP A 189 8.61 -7.22 -14.21
C TRP A 189 7.36 -6.53 -14.75
N LEU A 190 7.51 -5.34 -15.35
CA LEU A 190 6.41 -4.60 -15.99
C LEU A 190 5.81 -5.33 -17.19
N SER A 191 6.58 -6.22 -17.82
CA SER A 191 6.12 -7.05 -18.95
C SER A 191 5.59 -8.43 -18.51
N SER A 192 5.59 -8.72 -17.21
CA SER A 192 5.21 -10.04 -16.70
C SER A 192 3.71 -10.30 -16.83
N LYS A 193 3.37 -11.55 -17.14
CA LYS A 193 1.98 -12.05 -17.16
C LYS A 193 1.63 -12.84 -15.90
N ASP A 194 2.54 -12.95 -14.95
CA ASP A 194 2.32 -13.63 -13.68
C ASP A 194 1.29 -12.87 -12.83
N PRO A 195 0.15 -13.49 -12.45
CA PRO A 195 -0.86 -12.87 -11.60
C PRO A 195 -0.29 -12.32 -10.28
N ALA A 196 0.70 -12.99 -9.67
CA ALA A 196 1.31 -12.54 -8.42
C ALA A 196 2.08 -11.21 -8.58
N MET A 197 2.59 -10.95 -9.79
CA MET A 197 3.32 -9.74 -10.12
C MET A 197 2.39 -8.62 -10.59
N GLN A 198 1.24 -8.97 -11.18
CA GLN A 198 0.27 -7.99 -11.70
C GLN A 198 -0.20 -6.99 -10.64
N VAL A 199 -0.39 -7.42 -9.40
CA VAL A 199 -0.81 -6.55 -8.28
C VAL A 199 0.27 -5.55 -7.84
N ARG A 200 1.50 -5.68 -8.35
CA ARG A 200 2.67 -4.87 -7.99
C ARG A 200 3.09 -3.89 -9.08
N LEU A 201 2.45 -3.97 -10.26
CA LEU A 201 2.86 -3.21 -11.44
C LEU A 201 2.80 -1.70 -11.25
N GLY A 202 1.87 -1.20 -10.43
CA GLY A 202 1.78 0.23 -10.11
C GLY A 202 3.02 0.73 -9.37
N LEU A 203 3.51 -0.04 -8.40
CA LEU A 203 4.79 0.24 -7.75
C LEU A 203 5.93 0.24 -8.77
N TYR A 204 5.99 -0.77 -9.65
CA TYR A 204 7.08 -0.89 -10.63
C TYR A 204 7.09 0.23 -11.67
N GLY A 205 5.91 0.69 -12.11
CA GLY A 205 5.77 1.83 -12.99
C GLY A 205 6.32 3.11 -12.33
N MET A 206 5.96 3.34 -11.06
CA MET A 206 6.48 4.47 -10.29
C MET A 206 8.00 4.36 -10.06
N LEU A 207 8.51 3.18 -9.69
CA LEU A 207 9.95 2.94 -9.49
C LEU A 207 10.76 3.19 -10.77
N LEU A 208 10.24 2.76 -11.92
CA LEU A 208 10.87 3.05 -13.21
C LEU A 208 10.84 4.55 -13.51
N GLY A 209 9.73 5.24 -13.21
CA GLY A 209 9.64 6.69 -13.35
C GLY A 209 10.60 7.50 -12.45
N LEU A 210 11.00 6.93 -11.31
CA LEU A 210 11.96 7.56 -10.39
C LEU A 210 13.42 7.43 -10.85
N SER A 211 13.75 6.39 -11.62
CA SER A 211 15.14 6.02 -11.96
C SER A 211 15.46 6.05 -13.46
N GLY A 212 14.43 6.16 -14.29
CA GLY A 212 14.55 5.98 -15.73
C GLY A 212 14.97 7.21 -16.51
N ASP A 213 15.03 7.02 -17.82
CA ASP A 213 15.30 8.03 -18.84
C ASP A 213 14.23 8.01 -19.96
N ASP A 214 14.48 8.71 -21.07
CA ASP A 214 13.56 8.80 -22.20
C ASP A 214 13.24 7.43 -22.84
N SER A 215 14.15 6.46 -22.77
CA SER A 215 13.90 5.11 -23.29
C SER A 215 12.91 4.35 -22.40
N ASP A 216 13.00 4.53 -21.09
CA ASP A 216 12.04 3.97 -20.14
C ASP A 216 10.68 4.65 -20.23
N ALA A 217 10.67 5.94 -20.54
CA ALA A 217 9.43 6.67 -20.80
C ALA A 217 8.71 6.11 -22.03
N ALA A 218 9.44 5.87 -23.14
CA ALA A 218 8.88 5.24 -24.33
C ALA A 218 8.35 3.83 -24.05
N PHE A 219 9.03 3.07 -23.20
CA PHE A 219 8.57 1.75 -22.74
C PHE A 219 7.28 1.85 -21.93
N LEU A 220 7.21 2.70 -20.89
CA LEU A 220 6.00 2.92 -20.10
C LEU A 220 4.84 3.39 -20.97
N GLU A 221 5.10 4.29 -21.92
CA GLU A 221 4.12 4.75 -22.88
C GLU A 221 3.52 3.59 -23.67
N SER A 222 4.35 2.67 -24.19
CA SER A 222 3.88 1.52 -24.95
C SER A 222 2.95 0.62 -24.12
N LEU A 223 3.25 0.46 -22.82
CA LEU A 223 2.41 -0.31 -21.90
C LEU A 223 1.08 0.41 -21.61
N ILE A 224 1.12 1.73 -21.42
CA ILE A 224 -0.07 2.55 -21.11
C ILE A 224 -1.00 2.68 -22.32
N LEU A 225 -0.44 2.88 -23.51
CA LEU A 225 -1.22 3.11 -24.73
C LEU A 225 -1.73 1.81 -25.39
N THR A 226 -1.28 0.64 -24.92
CA THR A 226 -1.87 -0.63 -25.32
C THR A 226 -3.38 -0.61 -25.06
N LEU A 227 -4.16 -1.06 -26.05
CA LEU A 227 -5.62 -1.12 -25.97
C LEU A 227 -6.04 -2.00 -24.79
N PRO A 228 -7.08 -1.61 -24.03
CA PRO A 228 -7.63 -2.45 -22.97
C PRO A 228 -8.04 -3.82 -23.51
N ASP A 229 -7.56 -4.88 -22.86
CA ASP A 229 -7.98 -6.26 -23.11
C ASP A 229 -9.12 -6.56 -22.12
N PRO A 230 -10.37 -6.79 -22.56
CA PRO A 230 -11.51 -7.01 -21.67
C PRO A 230 -11.32 -8.21 -20.72
N GLU A 231 -10.48 -9.17 -21.11
CA GLU A 231 -10.18 -10.36 -20.32
C GLU A 231 -9.03 -10.15 -19.32
N ARG A 232 -8.41 -8.96 -19.32
CA ARG A 232 -7.25 -8.64 -18.48
C ARG A 232 -7.38 -7.28 -17.80
N PRO A 233 -7.75 -7.26 -16.52
CA PRO A 233 -7.74 -6.03 -15.74
C PRO A 233 -6.35 -5.37 -15.75
N ARG A 234 -6.31 -4.05 -15.96
CA ARG A 234 -5.06 -3.28 -16.03
C ARG A 234 -4.61 -2.82 -14.64
N PHE A 235 -4.20 -3.78 -13.81
CA PHE A 235 -3.73 -3.48 -12.46
C PHE A 235 -2.51 -2.53 -12.48
N GLY A 236 -2.56 -1.50 -11.64
CA GLY A 236 -1.43 -0.58 -11.43
C GLY A 236 -1.13 0.38 -12.59
N ILE A 237 -2.04 0.56 -13.54
CA ILE A 237 -1.84 1.49 -14.66
C ILE A 237 -1.68 2.95 -14.20
N ASP A 238 -2.30 3.34 -13.07
CA ASP A 238 -2.10 4.64 -12.43
C ASP A 238 -0.65 4.87 -12.02
N GLY A 239 0.00 3.88 -11.42
CA GLY A 239 1.42 3.95 -11.06
C GLY A 239 2.33 4.02 -12.29
N MET A 240 1.97 3.36 -13.40
CA MET A 240 2.67 3.51 -14.69
C MET A 240 2.50 4.92 -15.26
N MET A 241 1.27 5.45 -15.28
CA MET A 241 0.99 6.82 -15.73
C MET A 241 1.74 7.86 -14.90
N ALA A 242 1.76 7.69 -13.58
CA ALA A 242 2.54 8.53 -12.68
C ALA A 242 4.03 8.44 -13.00
N GLY A 243 4.57 7.24 -13.17
CA GLY A 243 5.96 7.03 -13.58
C GLY A 243 6.29 7.71 -14.92
N TYR A 244 5.39 7.64 -15.89
CA TYR A 244 5.53 8.32 -17.17
C TYR A 244 5.56 9.85 -17.02
N ILE A 245 4.69 10.43 -16.19
CA ILE A 245 4.69 11.87 -15.89
C ILE A 245 5.98 12.28 -15.14
N LEU A 246 6.53 11.44 -14.25
CA LEU A 246 7.80 11.75 -13.56
C LEU A 246 8.96 11.93 -14.55
N LEU A 247 8.99 11.12 -15.61
CA LEU A 247 10.01 11.16 -16.66
C LEU A 247 9.77 12.29 -17.66
N GLN A 248 8.55 12.37 -18.23
CA GLN A 248 8.24 13.28 -19.34
C GLN A 248 7.63 14.61 -18.91
N ARG A 249 7.35 14.80 -17.61
CA ARG A 249 6.84 16.04 -17.03
C ARG A 249 5.52 16.46 -17.70
N GLU A 250 5.36 17.76 -17.93
CA GLU A 250 4.18 18.33 -18.60
C GLU A 250 3.86 17.68 -19.95
N ARG A 251 4.88 17.37 -20.77
CA ARG A 251 4.68 16.68 -22.05
C ARG A 251 4.05 15.29 -21.87
N GLY A 252 4.45 14.59 -20.81
CA GLY A 252 3.89 13.29 -20.46
C GLY A 252 2.42 13.41 -20.07
N LEU A 253 2.08 14.41 -19.27
CA LEU A 253 0.70 14.70 -18.88
C LEU A 253 -0.17 15.03 -20.10
N ASP A 254 0.26 15.94 -20.97
CA ASP A 254 -0.49 16.33 -22.17
C ASP A 254 -0.80 15.11 -23.05
N LYS A 255 0.18 14.22 -23.22
CA LYS A 255 -0.01 13.01 -24.01
C LYS A 255 -1.01 12.05 -23.38
N LEU A 256 -0.95 11.85 -22.06
CA LEU A 256 -1.91 11.01 -21.35
C LEU A 256 -3.33 11.59 -21.42
N LEU A 257 -3.48 12.91 -21.31
CA LEU A 257 -4.77 13.57 -21.47
C LEU A 257 -5.33 13.36 -22.88
N ALA A 258 -4.52 13.55 -23.92
CA ALA A 258 -4.95 13.32 -25.29
C ALA A 258 -5.33 11.84 -25.54
N ALA A 259 -4.57 10.90 -25.00
CA ALA A 259 -4.78 9.47 -25.26
C ALA A 259 -5.86 8.82 -24.39
N LYS A 260 -6.10 9.34 -23.18
CA LYS A 260 -6.99 8.70 -22.18
C LYS A 260 -8.20 9.54 -21.85
N PHE A 261 -8.06 10.86 -21.83
CA PHE A 261 -9.17 11.74 -21.54
C PHE A 261 -9.97 12.03 -22.82
N ASP A 262 -9.31 12.38 -23.92
CA ASP A 262 -10.00 12.77 -25.16
C ASP A 262 -10.49 11.58 -26.01
N ASP A 263 -9.99 10.37 -25.74
CA ASP A 263 -10.48 9.14 -26.36
C ASP A 263 -11.70 8.58 -25.60
N PRO A 264 -12.90 8.48 -26.22
CA PRO A 264 -14.07 7.90 -25.58
C PRO A 264 -13.91 6.40 -25.28
N LEU A 265 -12.99 5.68 -25.94
CA LEU A 265 -12.75 4.25 -25.69
C LEU A 265 -11.89 3.99 -24.45
N ALA A 266 -11.34 5.04 -23.82
CA ALA A 266 -10.45 4.94 -22.67
C ALA A 266 -11.14 5.30 -21.34
N GLU A 267 -12.47 5.15 -21.23
CA GLU A 267 -13.24 5.54 -20.04
C GLU A 267 -12.73 4.87 -18.74
N ASP A 268 -12.33 3.60 -18.81
CA ASP A 268 -11.78 2.84 -17.67
C ASP A 268 -10.45 3.38 -17.14
N ASP A 269 -9.71 4.11 -17.98
CA ASP A 269 -8.40 4.68 -17.64
C ASP A 269 -8.51 6.09 -16.99
N LEU A 270 -9.72 6.67 -16.93
CA LEU A 270 -9.93 8.01 -16.35
C LEU A 270 -9.68 8.07 -14.84
N LEU A 271 -10.14 7.07 -14.09
CA LEU A 271 -9.88 6.98 -12.65
C LEU A 271 -8.38 6.77 -12.35
N PRO A 272 -7.69 5.84 -13.03
CA PRO A 272 -6.24 5.74 -12.90
C PRO A 272 -5.48 7.03 -13.24
N LEU A 273 -5.87 7.74 -14.30
CA LEU A 273 -5.26 9.02 -14.67
C LEU A 273 -5.47 10.08 -13.57
N ARG A 274 -6.65 10.13 -12.96
CA ARG A 274 -6.93 11.00 -11.79
C ARG A 274 -6.02 10.65 -10.61
N ASN A 275 -5.81 9.36 -10.32
CA ASN A 275 -4.92 8.92 -9.25
C ASN A 275 -3.46 9.33 -9.53
N ALA A 276 -3.00 9.24 -10.77
CA ALA A 276 -1.68 9.72 -11.18
C ALA A 276 -1.54 11.24 -10.98
N LEU A 277 -2.56 12.04 -11.33
CA LEU A 277 -2.58 13.49 -11.07
C LEU A 277 -2.48 13.81 -9.57
N VAL A 278 -3.25 13.10 -8.73
CA VAL A 278 -3.22 13.24 -7.28
C VAL A 278 -1.83 12.91 -6.72
N PHE A 279 -1.21 11.83 -7.19
CA PHE A 279 0.14 11.50 -6.81
C PHE A 279 1.14 12.60 -7.19
N VAL A 280 1.10 13.10 -8.42
CA VAL A 280 2.03 14.15 -8.86
C VAL A 280 1.85 15.41 -8.01
N TRP A 281 0.60 15.79 -7.72
CA TRP A 281 0.29 16.92 -6.84
C TRP A 281 0.88 16.78 -5.43
N ASP A 282 0.75 15.58 -4.84
CA ASP A 282 1.11 15.31 -3.45
C ASP A 282 2.61 15.06 -3.24
N TYR A 283 3.27 14.46 -4.23
CA TYR A 283 4.61 13.90 -4.05
C TYR A 283 5.64 14.44 -5.04
N ALA A 284 5.23 14.96 -6.20
CA ALA A 284 6.13 15.34 -7.29
C ALA A 284 5.73 16.67 -7.96
N ARG A 285 5.33 17.67 -7.15
CA ARG A 285 4.79 18.96 -7.64
C ARG A 285 5.77 19.78 -8.47
N ASP A 286 7.07 19.52 -8.33
CA ASP A 286 8.13 20.13 -9.15
C ASP A 286 8.17 19.60 -10.60
N ARG A 287 7.40 18.56 -10.92
CA ARG A 287 7.40 17.92 -12.24
C ARG A 287 6.44 18.57 -13.22
N VAL A 288 5.33 19.10 -12.76
CA VAL A 288 4.29 19.72 -13.59
C VAL A 288 3.80 21.01 -12.92
N PRO A 289 3.62 22.12 -13.66
CA PRO A 289 3.07 23.34 -13.09
C PRO A 289 1.74 23.11 -12.38
N THR A 290 1.53 23.84 -11.28
CA THR A 290 0.33 23.70 -10.43
C THR A 290 -0.94 23.99 -11.22
N GLU A 291 -0.88 25.00 -12.08
CA GLU A 291 -1.96 25.45 -12.96
C GLU A 291 -2.31 24.37 -13.98
N THR A 292 -1.31 23.67 -14.53
CA THR A 292 -1.51 22.57 -15.49
C THR A 292 -2.20 21.38 -14.81
N LEU A 293 -1.79 20.99 -13.59
CA LEU A 293 -2.44 19.92 -12.82
C LEU A 293 -3.89 20.28 -12.47
N GLN A 294 -4.14 21.50 -12.01
CA GLN A 294 -5.48 22.00 -11.73
C GLN A 294 -6.35 22.00 -12.98
N ALA A 295 -5.85 22.54 -14.10
CA ALA A 295 -6.57 22.53 -15.38
C ALA A 295 -6.93 21.11 -15.83
N ALA A 296 -6.01 20.16 -15.70
CA ALA A 296 -6.27 18.74 -15.99
C ALA A 296 -7.37 18.17 -15.10
N MET A 297 -7.33 18.42 -13.78
CA MET A 297 -8.34 17.94 -12.83
C MET A 297 -9.72 18.56 -13.08
N ARG A 298 -9.80 19.84 -13.46
CA ARG A 298 -11.07 20.52 -13.78
C ARG A 298 -11.81 19.87 -14.94
N ARG A 299 -11.11 19.27 -15.91
CA ARG A 299 -11.75 18.58 -17.06
C ARG A 299 -12.68 17.45 -16.61
N TYR A 300 -12.40 16.82 -15.46
CA TYR A 300 -13.27 15.78 -14.89
C TYR A 300 -14.65 16.31 -14.48
N LEU A 301 -14.81 17.62 -14.27
CA LEU A 301 -16.13 18.23 -14.03
C LEU A 301 -17.06 18.12 -15.25
N ASP A 302 -16.49 17.94 -16.45
CA ASP A 302 -17.24 17.71 -17.68
C ASP A 302 -17.64 16.22 -17.86
N ARG A 303 -17.27 15.35 -16.91
CA ARG A 303 -17.59 13.92 -16.92
C ARG A 303 -18.61 13.60 -15.83
N PRO A 304 -19.91 13.45 -16.15
CA PRO A 304 -20.95 13.28 -15.14
C PRO A 304 -20.65 12.19 -14.09
N ARG A 305 -20.13 11.04 -14.51
CA ARG A 305 -19.80 9.93 -13.61
C ARG A 305 -18.65 10.20 -12.63
N LEU A 306 -17.78 11.17 -12.95
CA LEU A 306 -16.55 11.44 -12.21
C LEU A 306 -16.50 12.83 -11.57
N ALA A 307 -17.37 13.76 -11.99
CA ALA A 307 -17.33 15.15 -11.56
C ALA A 307 -17.39 15.33 -10.04
N ALA A 308 -18.25 14.58 -9.35
CA ALA A 308 -18.36 14.63 -7.89
C ALA A 308 -17.10 14.08 -7.19
N SER A 309 -16.43 13.08 -7.79
CA SER A 309 -15.28 12.41 -7.16
C SER A 309 -14.03 13.29 -7.12
N VAL A 310 -13.92 14.30 -8.01
CA VAL A 310 -12.76 15.21 -8.04
C VAL A 310 -12.90 16.45 -7.16
N LEU A 311 -14.10 16.75 -6.65
CA LEU A 311 -14.34 17.92 -5.81
C LEU A 311 -13.48 17.94 -4.53
N PRO A 312 -13.29 16.83 -3.78
CA PRO A 312 -12.43 16.84 -2.60
C PRO A 312 -10.98 17.22 -2.94
N ASP A 313 -10.46 16.77 -4.08
CA ASP A 313 -9.11 17.12 -4.51
C ASP A 313 -9.03 18.58 -4.95
N LEU A 314 -9.95 19.08 -5.77
CA LEU A 314 -9.98 20.49 -6.15
C LEU A 314 -10.08 21.43 -4.93
N ALA A 315 -10.91 21.08 -3.93
CA ALA A 315 -11.01 21.84 -2.69
C ALA A 315 -9.71 21.79 -1.86
N ARG A 316 -9.09 20.60 -1.74
CA ARG A 316 -7.80 20.41 -1.07
C ARG A 316 -6.67 21.17 -1.77
N TRP A 317 -6.74 21.27 -3.09
CA TRP A 317 -5.81 22.00 -3.95
C TRP A 317 -6.08 23.50 -3.96
N LYS A 318 -7.15 23.94 -3.26
CA LYS A 318 -7.61 25.34 -3.18
C LYS A 318 -7.90 25.94 -4.55
N ASP A 319 -8.39 25.12 -5.46
CA ASP A 319 -8.78 25.53 -6.79
C ASP A 319 -10.20 26.11 -6.78
N TRP A 320 -10.32 27.37 -6.36
CA TRP A 320 -11.62 28.03 -6.21
C TRP A 320 -12.21 28.55 -7.51
N SER A 321 -11.49 28.46 -8.64
CA SER A 321 -11.98 29.01 -9.92
C SER A 321 -13.21 28.26 -10.45
N VAL A 322 -13.51 27.09 -9.91
CA VAL A 322 -14.68 26.29 -10.30
C VAL A 322 -15.92 26.57 -9.45
N LEU A 323 -15.83 27.37 -8.38
CA LEU A 323 -16.90 27.52 -7.40
C LEU A 323 -18.19 28.06 -8.01
N GLU A 324 -18.11 29.10 -8.85
CA GLU A 324 -19.29 29.68 -9.51
C GLU A 324 -20.01 28.64 -10.39
N ARG A 325 -19.24 27.88 -11.18
CA ARG A 325 -19.75 26.79 -12.01
C ARG A 325 -20.47 25.74 -11.16
N LEU A 326 -19.87 25.34 -10.03
CA LEU A 326 -20.44 24.31 -9.15
C LEU A 326 -21.74 24.78 -8.48
N ILE A 327 -21.81 26.04 -8.07
CA ILE A 327 -23.03 26.64 -7.49
C ILE A 327 -24.16 26.65 -8.53
N GLN A 328 -23.85 27.02 -9.78
CA GLN A 328 -24.84 27.05 -10.85
C GLN A 328 -25.38 25.66 -11.18
N SER A 329 -24.54 24.63 -11.13
CA SER A 329 -24.93 23.24 -11.40
C SER A 329 -25.47 22.49 -10.16
N TYR A 330 -25.61 23.16 -9.01
CA TYR A 330 -26.02 22.50 -7.76
C TYR A 330 -27.50 22.08 -7.84
N GLY A 331 -27.78 20.80 -7.56
CA GLY A 331 -29.13 20.24 -7.70
C GLY A 331 -29.47 19.73 -9.11
N GLU A 332 -28.52 19.76 -10.03
CA GLU A 332 -28.60 19.11 -11.34
C GLU A 332 -27.63 17.91 -11.41
N ALA A 333 -27.94 16.89 -12.22
CA ALA A 333 -27.02 15.77 -12.43
C ALA A 333 -25.69 16.30 -13.02
N PRO A 334 -24.51 15.89 -12.52
CA PRO A 334 -24.23 14.79 -11.58
C PRO A 334 -24.20 15.18 -10.08
N PHE A 335 -24.54 16.43 -9.74
CA PHE A 335 -24.48 16.98 -8.38
C PHE A 335 -25.85 16.95 -7.67
N ASN A 336 -26.66 15.92 -7.95
CA ASN A 336 -27.93 15.69 -7.27
C ASN A 336 -27.67 15.30 -5.81
N ALA A 337 -28.31 16.01 -4.88
CA ALA A 337 -28.22 15.77 -3.43
C ALA A 337 -28.96 14.51 -2.98
#